data_AF-A0A7G2SI62-F1
#
_entry.id   AF-A0A7G2SI62-F1
#
_cell.length_a   1.000
_cell.length_b   1.000
_cell.length_c   1.000
_cell.angle_alpha   90.00
_cell.angle_beta   90.00
_cell.angle_gamma   90.00
#
_symmetry.space_group_name_H-M   'P 1'
#
loop_
_entity.id
_entity.type
_entity.pdbx_description
1 polymer ?
#
loop_
_entity_poly.entity_id
_entity_poly.type
_entity_poly.pdbx_seq_one_letter_code
_entity_poly.pdbx_strand_id
1 'polypeptide(L)'
;MTEKNTNDGAEENEKLIARILPDVFIADGFGDCIIGVVEGFSQPMAVLYDKSKVLKSLQEHMEEDEAREYYEFNILGSYVGEYTPLYATKMEDLDE
;
A
#
# COMPACT_ATOMS: atom_id res chain seq x y z
N MET A 1 25.20 -1.44 15.95
CA MET A 1 24.12 -0.76 15.22
C MET A 1 23.33 -1.85 14.56
N THR A 2 22.28 -2.33 15.21
CA THR A 2 21.46 -3.44 14.74
C THR A 2 20.66 -2.95 13.55
N GLU A 3 20.94 -3.54 12.39
CA GLU A 3 20.11 -3.44 11.19
C GLU A 3 18.68 -3.82 11.61
N LYS A 4 17.75 -2.86 11.52
CA LYS A 4 16.34 -3.17 11.68
C LYS A 4 15.98 -4.11 10.54
N ASN A 5 15.60 -5.34 10.87
CA ASN A 5 14.94 -6.24 9.93
C ASN A 5 13.77 -5.45 9.33
N THR A 6 13.71 -5.37 8.00
CA THR A 6 12.67 -4.60 7.28
C THR A 6 11.26 -5.04 7.70
N ASN A 7 11.11 -6.33 8.00
CA ASN A 7 9.84 -6.94 8.43
C ASN A 7 9.29 -6.41 9.77
N ASP A 8 10.16 -6.01 10.70
CA ASP A 8 9.73 -5.44 12.00
C ASP A 8 9.23 -3.99 11.85
N GLY A 9 9.57 -3.32 10.74
CA GLY A 9 9.18 -1.94 10.47
C GLY A 9 7.74 -1.81 9.99
N ALA A 10 7.31 -2.70 9.09
CA ALA A 10 5.95 -2.69 8.54
C ALA A 10 4.88 -2.98 9.59
N GLU A 11 5.07 -4.04 10.38
CA GLU A 11 4.08 -4.42 11.42
C GLU A 11 3.91 -3.29 12.45
N GLU A 12 5.00 -2.62 12.85
CA GLU A 12 4.93 -1.48 13.75
C GLU A 12 4.25 -0.25 13.12
N ASN A 13 4.43 -0.02 11.81
CA ASN A 13 3.74 1.04 11.08
C ASN A 13 2.23 0.76 11.00
N GLU A 14 1.82 -0.47 10.67
CA GLU A 14 0.42 -0.86 10.63
C GLU A 14 -0.26 -0.70 12.00
N LYS A 15 0.39 -1.17 13.07
CA LYS A 15 -0.09 -0.96 14.46
C LYS A 15 -0.21 0.51 14.81
N LEU A 16 0.77 1.33 14.40
CA LEU A 16 0.74 2.77 14.65
C LEU A 16 -0.44 3.43 13.92
N ILE A 17 -0.64 3.10 12.64
CA ILE A 17 -1.75 3.59 11.83
C ILE A 17 -3.08 3.17 12.46
N ALA A 18 -3.28 1.87 12.74
CA ALA A 18 -4.51 1.36 13.33
C ALA A 18 -4.82 2.00 14.71
N ARG A 19 -3.79 2.35 15.49
CA ARG A 19 -3.96 3.02 16.77
C ARG A 19 -4.37 4.49 16.64
N ILE A 20 -3.81 5.22 15.68
CA ILE A 20 -4.04 6.67 15.51
C ILE A 20 -5.27 6.93 14.63
N LEU A 21 -5.51 6.08 13.65
CA LEU A 21 -6.49 6.20 12.58
C LEU A 21 -7.31 4.90 12.50
N PRO A 22 -8.19 4.63 13.47
CA PRO A 22 -8.89 3.35 13.54
C PRO A 22 -9.89 3.11 12.39
N ASP A 23 -10.27 4.16 11.67
CA ASP A 23 -11.26 4.09 10.59
C ASP A 23 -10.64 3.86 9.20
N VAL A 24 -9.31 3.98 9.05
CA VAL A 24 -8.66 3.76 7.75
C VAL A 24 -8.48 2.29 7.45
N PHE A 25 -8.62 1.92 6.17
CA PHE A 25 -8.37 0.56 5.73
C PHE A 25 -6.88 0.37 5.43
N ILE A 26 -6.32 -0.74 5.94
CA ILE A 26 -4.96 -1.21 5.63
C ILE A 26 -5.12 -2.42 4.70
N ALA A 27 -4.35 -2.47 3.63
CA ALA A 27 -4.35 -3.59 2.69
C ALA A 27 -3.49 -4.71 3.25
N ASP A 28 -4.12 -5.84 3.59
CA ASP A 28 -3.45 -7.00 4.18
C ASP A 28 -2.31 -7.52 3.29
N GLY A 29 -1.18 -7.83 3.91
CA GLY A 29 -0.01 -8.40 3.24
C GLY A 29 0.89 -7.37 2.53
N PHE A 30 0.53 -6.09 2.54
CA PHE A 30 1.29 -5.03 1.87
C PHE A 30 1.92 -4.00 2.82
N GLY A 31 2.10 -4.33 4.10
CA GLY A 31 2.67 -3.42 5.11
C GLY A 31 4.02 -2.80 4.72
N ASP A 32 4.91 -3.57 4.09
CA ASP A 32 6.22 -3.10 3.60
C ASP A 32 6.12 -2.14 2.40
N CYS A 33 4.93 -2.05 1.80
CA CYS A 33 4.62 -1.16 0.70
C CYS A 33 4.04 0.18 1.18
N ILE A 34 3.73 0.33 2.49
CA ILE A 34 3.20 1.57 3.05
C ILE A 34 4.26 2.68 2.98
N ILE A 35 3.89 3.80 2.37
CA ILE A 35 4.67 5.05 2.39
C ILE A 35 4.25 5.91 3.59
N GLY A 36 2.96 5.93 3.91
CA GLY A 36 2.39 6.71 5.00
C GLY A 36 0.88 6.87 4.87
N VAL A 37 0.37 8.02 5.30
CA VAL A 37 -1.04 8.41 5.16
C VAL A 37 -1.16 9.70 4.36
N VAL A 38 -2.25 9.85 3.62
CA VAL A 38 -2.53 11.02 2.78
C VAL A 38 -3.87 11.64 3.19
N GLU A 39 -3.93 12.97 3.16
CA GLU A 39 -5.13 13.75 3.47
C GLU A 39 -5.42 14.75 2.35
N GLY A 40 -6.70 15.02 2.11
CA GLY A 40 -7.14 16.02 1.13
C GLY A 40 -8.44 16.67 1.58
N PHE A 41 -8.71 17.89 1.12
CA PHE A 41 -9.94 18.59 1.51
C PHE A 41 -11.23 17.85 1.06
N SER A 42 -11.19 17.21 -0.11
CA SER A 42 -12.33 16.49 -0.69
C SER A 42 -12.21 14.98 -0.63
N GLN A 43 -11.18 14.44 0.04
CA GLN A 43 -11.00 13.01 0.21
C GLN A 43 -10.70 12.66 1.66
N PRO A 44 -11.35 11.64 2.23
CA PRO A 44 -11.01 11.12 3.54
C PRO A 44 -9.54 10.69 3.60
N MET A 45 -8.99 10.66 4.81
CA MET A 45 -7.63 10.22 5.03
C MET A 45 -7.46 8.76 4.59
N ALA A 46 -6.41 8.44 3.85
CA ALA A 46 -6.18 7.08 3.38
C ALA A 46 -4.73 6.64 3.63
N VAL A 47 -4.51 5.34 3.76
CA VAL A 47 -3.16 4.78 3.75
C VAL A 47 -2.63 4.82 2.32
N LEU A 48 -1.42 5.34 2.15
CA LEU A 48 -0.77 5.50 0.86
C LEU A 48 0.31 4.42 0.67
N TYR A 49 0.21 3.68 -0.41
CA TYR A 49 1.12 2.60 -0.79
C TYR A 49 1.98 2.99 -1.99
N ASP A 50 3.17 2.39 -2.06
CA ASP A 50 4.03 2.37 -3.25
C ASP A 50 3.53 1.29 -4.22
N LYS A 51 2.94 1.70 -5.36
CA LYS A 51 2.38 0.79 -6.37
C LYS A 51 3.43 -0.21 -6.87
N SER A 52 4.64 0.25 -7.15
CA SER A 52 5.71 -0.56 -7.73
C SER A 52 6.15 -1.65 -6.76
N LYS A 53 6.19 -1.36 -5.45
CA LYS A 53 6.44 -2.38 -4.42
C LYS A 53 5.30 -3.40 -4.30
N VAL A 54 4.04 -2.96 -4.39
CA VAL A 54 2.88 -3.87 -4.37
C VAL A 54 2.96 -4.84 -5.55
N LEU A 55 3.19 -4.34 -6.76
CA LEU A 55 3.36 -5.17 -7.95
C LEU A 55 4.53 -6.14 -7.82
N LYS A 56 5.67 -5.67 -7.29
CA LYS A 56 6.83 -6.54 -7.05
C LYS A 56 6.55 -7.65 -6.03
N SER A 57 5.79 -7.35 -4.97
CA SER A 57 5.38 -8.36 -3.98
C SER A 57 4.45 -9.41 -4.61
N LEU A 58 3.52 -9.00 -5.48
CA LEU A 58 2.69 -9.95 -6.24
C LEU A 58 3.54 -10.84 -7.16
N GLN A 59 4.55 -10.26 -7.83
CA GLN A 59 5.45 -10.99 -8.73
C GLN A 59 6.28 -12.10 -8.04
N GLU A 60 6.34 -12.13 -6.71
CA GLU A 60 6.94 -13.26 -5.99
C GLU A 60 6.09 -14.54 -6.09
N HIS A 61 4.83 -14.42 -6.52
CA HIS A 61 3.84 -15.49 -6.53
C HIS A 61 3.13 -15.67 -7.88
N MET A 62 3.27 -14.73 -8.81
CA MET A 62 2.65 -14.77 -10.15
C MET A 62 3.51 -14.04 -11.18
N GLU A 63 3.22 -14.24 -12.47
CA GLU A 63 3.94 -13.56 -13.55
C GLU A 63 3.59 -12.06 -13.62
N GLU A 64 4.43 -11.26 -14.28
CA GLU A 64 4.26 -9.80 -14.33
C GLU A 64 2.88 -9.35 -14.82
N ASP A 65 2.39 -9.92 -15.92
CA ASP A 65 1.10 -9.56 -16.49
C ASP A 65 -0.05 -9.95 -15.55
N GLU A 66 0.04 -11.10 -14.90
CA GLU A 66 -0.93 -11.57 -13.90
C GLU A 66 -0.92 -10.66 -12.66
N ALA A 67 0.26 -10.21 -12.21
CA ALA A 67 0.40 -9.26 -11.11
C ALA A 67 -0.26 -7.92 -11.44
N ARG A 68 -0.10 -7.43 -12.68
CA ARG A 68 -0.72 -6.17 -13.14
C ARG A 68 -2.24 -6.30 -13.17
N GLU A 69 -2.78 -7.36 -13.77
CA GLU A 69 -4.22 -7.62 -13.79
C GLU A 69 -4.78 -7.79 -12.37
N TYR A 70 -4.11 -8.58 -11.53
CA TYR A 70 -4.54 -8.81 -10.15
C TYR A 70 -4.58 -7.51 -9.37
N TYR A 71 -3.54 -6.67 -9.48
CA TYR A 71 -3.49 -5.36 -8.86
C TYR A 71 -4.66 -4.48 -9.32
N GLU A 72 -4.90 -4.39 -10.63
CA GLU A 72 -5.95 -3.51 -11.17
C GLU A 72 -7.35 -3.91 -10.71
N PHE A 73 -7.67 -5.21 -10.71
CA PHE A 73 -9.01 -5.68 -10.35
C PHE A 73 -9.21 -5.89 -8.85
N ASN A 74 -8.26 -6.50 -8.15
CA ASN A 74 -8.44 -6.96 -6.77
C ASN A 74 -7.88 -5.99 -5.73
N ILE A 75 -6.94 -5.12 -6.11
CA ILE A 75 -6.29 -4.20 -5.17
C ILE A 75 -6.78 -2.77 -5.43
N LEU A 76 -6.45 -2.20 -6.59
CA LEU A 76 -6.86 -0.84 -6.97
C LEU A 76 -8.38 -0.75 -7.16
N GLY A 77 -8.98 -1.76 -7.77
CA GLY A 77 -10.43 -1.85 -7.97
C GLY A 77 -11.24 -2.19 -6.71
N SER A 78 -10.58 -2.55 -5.60
CA SER A 78 -11.26 -2.91 -4.36
C SER A 78 -11.68 -1.66 -3.59
N TYR A 79 -12.91 -1.22 -3.85
CA TYR A 79 -13.53 -0.16 -3.07
C TYR A 79 -14.13 -0.74 -1.78
N VAL A 80 -13.50 -0.45 -0.64
CA VAL A 80 -13.90 -0.93 0.69
C VAL A 80 -14.56 0.16 1.55
N GLY A 81 -14.75 1.36 1.00
CA GLY A 81 -15.43 2.48 1.64
C GLY A 81 -14.69 3.80 1.47
N GLU A 82 -15.08 4.80 2.27
CA GLU A 82 -14.56 6.16 2.20
C GLU A 82 -13.05 6.27 2.46
N TYR A 83 -12.51 5.39 3.30
CA TYR A 83 -11.09 5.35 3.66
C TYR A 83 -10.29 4.29 2.89
N THR A 84 -10.74 3.95 1.67
CA THR A 84 -10.07 2.97 0.79
C THR A 84 -8.61 3.39 0.55
N PRO A 85 -7.64 2.46 0.60
CA PRO A 85 -6.24 2.74 0.33
C PRO A 85 -5.99 3.43 -1.01
N LEU A 86 -4.95 4.26 -1.06
CA LEU A 86 -4.47 4.89 -2.28
C LEU A 86 -3.08 4.37 -2.65
N TYR A 87 -2.76 4.39 -3.94
CA TYR A 87 -1.53 3.82 -4.48
C TYR A 87 -0.83 4.85 -5.36
N ALA A 88 0.41 5.19 -5.01
CA ALA A 88 1.23 6.16 -5.73
C ALA A 88 2.15 5.45 -6.73
N THR A 89 2.20 5.97 -7.95
CA THR A 89 3.32 5.78 -8.87
C THR A 89 4.36 6.85 -8.59
N LYS A 90 5.62 6.46 -8.42
CA LYS A 90 6.71 7.41 -8.20
C LYS A 90 7.09 8.10 -9.51
N MET A 91 7.74 9.26 -9.42
CA MET A 91 8.09 10.06 -10.61
C MET A 91 9.03 9.30 -11.56
N GLU A 92 9.96 8.52 -11.01
CA GLU A 92 10.87 7.68 -11.76
C GLU A 92 10.20 6.52 -12.51
N ASP A 93 8.96 6.17 -12.16
CA ASP A 93 8.21 5.05 -12.74
C ASP A 93 7.03 5.55 -13.64
N LEU A 94 6.94 6.87 -13.91
CA LEU A 94 5.79 7.45 -14.65
C LEU A 94 5.88 7.26 -16.17
N ASP A 95 7.07 7.03 -16.70
CA ASP A 95 7.34 6.86 -18.14
C ASP A 95 7.60 5.40 -18.55
N GLU A 96 7.44 4.46 -17.61
CA GLU A 96 7.39 3.00 -17.85
C GLU A 96 6.03 2.56 -18.43
#